data_AF-A0A1I3WC44-F1
#
_entry.id   AF-A0A1I3WC44-F1
#
_cell.length_a   1.000
_cell.length_b   1.000
_cell.length_c   1.000
_cell.angle_alpha   90.00
_cell.angle_beta   90.00
_cell.angle_gamma   90.00
#
_symmetry.space_group_name_H-M   'P 1'
#
loop_
_entity.id
_entity.type
_entity.pdbx_description
1 polymer ?
#
loop_
_entity_poly.entity_id
_entity_poly.type
_entity_poly.pdbx_seq_one_letter_code
_entity_poly.pdbx_strand_id
1 'polypeptide(L)'
;MAYREIYIHSKLMIIDDVFITLGSANMNQRSMSVDSEINFGATGSDWASKLRERVFTLLSGSATPGSGNRDEALAVYNLWDGRMRDNRTIQKAGTDPMQGFILPFMDRRANTILHAQLDLPPSSDIPRTV
;
A
#
# COMPACT_ATOMS: atom_id res chain seq x y z
N MET A 1 -12.80 -16.82 12.41
CA MET A 1 -11.51 -17.34 11.86
C MET A 1 -10.51 -16.20 11.88
N ALA A 2 -9.26 -16.41 12.30
CA ALA A 2 -8.26 -15.35 12.36
C ALA A 2 -7.90 -14.86 10.94
N TYR A 3 -7.88 -13.54 10.73
CA TYR A 3 -7.44 -12.93 9.48
C TYR A 3 -5.98 -13.29 9.19
N ARG A 4 -5.70 -13.76 7.96
CA ARG A 4 -4.34 -13.96 7.44
C ARG A 4 -4.01 -12.84 6.47
N GLU A 5 -2.89 -12.17 6.72
CA GLU A 5 -2.42 -11.08 5.86
C GLU A 5 -2.06 -11.59 4.47
N ILE A 6 -2.47 -10.82 3.45
CA ILE A 6 -2.15 -11.09 2.05
C ILE A 6 -0.93 -10.27 1.69
N TYR A 7 0.14 -10.96 1.30
CA TYR A 7 1.37 -10.32 0.89
C TYR A 7 1.24 -9.73 -0.53
N ILE A 8 1.34 -8.40 -0.64
CA ILE A 8 1.29 -7.69 -1.92
C ILE A 8 2.67 -7.72 -2.56
N HIS A 9 2.89 -8.66 -3.49
CA HIS A 9 4.14 -8.76 -4.26
C HIS A 9 4.04 -8.14 -5.66
N SER A 10 2.93 -7.49 -6.00
CA SER A 10 2.71 -6.90 -7.32
C SER A 10 3.63 -5.71 -7.58
N LYS A 11 4.19 -5.64 -8.79
CA LYS A 11 4.80 -4.43 -9.36
C LYS A 11 4.02 -4.06 -10.62
N LEU A 12 2.86 -3.47 -10.38
CA LEU A 12 1.87 -3.12 -11.39
C LEU A 12 1.53 -1.63 -11.22
N MET A 13 1.47 -0.91 -12.33
CA MET A 13 0.97 0.46 -12.37
C MET A 13 0.01 0.60 -13.55
N ILE A 14 -1.10 1.31 -13.31
CA ILE A 14 -2.12 1.66 -14.30
C ILE A 14 -2.28 3.17 -14.26
N ILE A 15 -2.29 3.82 -15.42
CA ILE A 15 -2.41 5.28 -15.54
C ILE A 15 -3.54 5.59 -16.51
N ASP A 16 -4.49 6.42 -16.07
CA ASP A 16 -5.61 6.96 -16.84
C ASP A 16 -6.47 5.91 -17.59
N ASP A 17 -6.43 4.64 -17.17
CA ASP A 17 -6.98 3.52 -17.94
C ASP A 17 -6.48 3.49 -19.39
N VAL A 18 -5.26 3.98 -19.64
CA VAL A 18 -4.62 3.99 -20.97
C VAL A 18 -3.29 3.26 -20.95
N PHE A 19 -2.48 3.44 -19.91
CA PHE A 19 -1.16 2.83 -19.82
C PHE A 19 -1.11 1.82 -18.68
N ILE A 20 -0.47 0.68 -18.93
CA ILE A 20 -0.11 -0.28 -17.89
C ILE A 20 1.39 -0.59 -17.96
N THR A 21 1.99 -0.80 -16.80
CA THR A 21 3.27 -1.48 -16.70
C THR A 21 3.22 -2.58 -15.66
N LEU A 22 3.79 -3.73 -16.00
CA LEU A 22 3.86 -4.91 -15.16
C LEU A 22 5.24 -5.53 -15.30
N GLY A 23 5.85 -5.89 -14.17
CA GLY A 23 7.13 -6.57 -14.21
C GLY A 23 7.68 -6.91 -12.84
N SER A 24 9.01 -6.86 -12.72
CA SER A 24 9.74 -7.21 -11.50
C SER A 24 10.18 -5.98 -10.69
N ALA A 25 10.31 -4.80 -11.33
CA ALA A 25 10.88 -3.62 -10.70
C ALA A 25 9.99 -3.04 -9.59
N ASN A 26 10.48 -3.07 -8.35
CA ASN A 26 9.82 -2.39 -7.23
C ASN A 26 9.99 -0.87 -7.31
N MET A 27 9.08 -0.10 -6.70
CA MET A 27 9.23 1.35 -6.57
C MET A 27 10.21 1.71 -5.44
N ASN A 28 11.50 1.44 -5.67
CA ASN A 28 12.60 1.81 -4.79
C ASN A 28 13.88 1.99 -5.61
N GLN A 29 14.91 2.62 -5.02
CA GLN A 29 16.16 2.90 -5.74
C GLN A 29 16.90 1.65 -6.18
N ARG A 30 16.78 0.54 -5.44
CA ARG A 30 17.47 -0.69 -5.80
C ARG A 30 16.98 -1.22 -7.15
N SER A 31 15.67 -1.42 -7.30
CA SER A 31 15.07 -1.87 -8.55
C SER A 31 15.12 -0.82 -9.66
N MET A 32 15.15 0.48 -9.33
CA MET A 32 15.11 1.55 -10.33
C MET A 32 16.49 1.96 -10.86
N SER A 33 17.59 1.59 -10.20
CA SER A 33 18.94 1.98 -10.64
C SER A 33 20.03 0.93 -10.51
N VAL A 34 19.84 -0.15 -9.73
CA VAL A 34 20.93 -1.09 -9.40
C VAL A 34 20.64 -2.51 -9.87
N ASP A 35 19.50 -3.07 -9.49
CA ASP A 35 19.17 -4.45 -9.78
C ASP A 35 18.76 -4.62 -11.26
N SER A 36 19.06 -5.79 -11.81
CA SER A 36 18.56 -6.17 -13.14
C SER A 36 17.07 -6.48 -13.05
N GLU A 37 16.24 -5.57 -13.56
CA GLU A 37 14.79 -5.70 -13.58
C GLU A 37 14.23 -5.69 -15.01
N ILE A 38 13.04 -6.24 -15.20
CA ILE A 38 12.32 -6.17 -16.47
C ILE A 38 10.85 -5.82 -16.25
N ASN A 39 10.37 -4.82 -17.00
CA ASN A 39 8.97 -4.44 -17.04
C ASN A 39 8.47 -4.45 -18.49
N PHE A 40 7.26 -4.98 -18.67
CA PHE A 40 6.50 -4.80 -19.89
C PHE A 40 5.60 -3.56 -19.73
N GLY A 41 5.49 -2.76 -20.79
CA GLY A 41 4.59 -1.62 -20.88
C GLY A 41 3.63 -1.80 -22.05
N ALA A 42 2.36 -1.48 -21.84
CA ALA A 42 1.35 -1.50 -22.90
C ALA A 42 0.40 -0.31 -22.81
N THR A 43 -0.02 0.20 -23.96
CA THR A 43 -0.92 1.36 -24.11
C THR A 43 -2.20 0.98 -24.83
N GLY A 44 -3.35 1.04 -24.17
CA GLY A 44 -4.65 0.79 -24.76
C GLY A 44 -5.74 0.71 -23.71
N SER A 45 -6.87 1.38 -23.99
CA SER A 45 -7.99 1.48 -23.06
C SER A 45 -8.62 0.15 -22.73
N ASP A 46 -8.70 -0.74 -23.73
CA ASP A 46 -9.43 -1.99 -23.61
C ASP A 46 -8.83 -2.96 -22.58
N TRP A 47 -7.51 -2.98 -22.42
CA TRP A 47 -6.86 -3.83 -21.43
C TRP A 47 -6.58 -3.09 -20.12
N ALA A 48 -6.25 -1.81 -20.15
CA ALA A 48 -5.96 -1.04 -18.95
C ALA A 48 -7.22 -0.89 -18.07
N SER A 49 -8.35 -0.49 -18.66
CA SER A 49 -9.63 -0.34 -17.96
C SER A 49 -10.12 -1.68 -17.38
N LYS A 50 -10.14 -2.75 -18.18
CA LYS A 50 -10.57 -4.08 -17.75
C LYS A 50 -9.67 -4.66 -16.66
N LEU A 51 -8.35 -4.43 -16.74
CA LEU A 51 -7.42 -4.86 -15.71
C LEU A 51 -7.70 -4.12 -14.39
N ARG A 52 -7.85 -2.80 -14.45
CA ARG A 52 -8.19 -2.00 -13.27
C ARG A 52 -9.52 -2.45 -12.66
N GLU A 53 -10.54 -2.66 -13.50
CA GLU A 53 -11.86 -3.12 -13.09
C GLU A 53 -11.79 -4.46 -12.34
N ARG A 54 -11.07 -5.43 -12.91
CA ARG A 54 -10.86 -6.74 -12.29
C ARG A 54 -10.13 -6.64 -10.95
N VAL A 55 -9.07 -5.83 -10.88
CA VAL A 55 -8.28 -5.62 -9.64
C VAL A 55 -9.14 -4.96 -8.57
N PHE A 56 -9.87 -3.90 -8.91
CA PHE A 56 -10.72 -3.17 -7.96
C PHE A 56 -11.88 -4.02 -7.45
N THR A 57 -12.55 -4.74 -8.34
CA THR A 57 -13.61 -5.68 -7.97
C THR A 57 -13.10 -6.76 -7.01
N LEU A 58 -11.94 -7.36 -7.31
CA LEU A 58 -11.35 -8.40 -6.46
C LEU A 58 -10.96 -7.85 -5.09
N LEU A 59 -10.27 -6.71 -5.05
CA LEU A 59 -9.76 -6.11 -3.82
C LEU A 59 -10.89 -5.60 -2.92
N SER A 60 -11.93 -5.00 -3.50
CA SER A 60 -13.05 -4.42 -2.76
C SER A 60 -14.13 -5.43 -2.38
N GLY A 61 -14.05 -6.68 -2.86
CA GLY A 61 -15.12 -7.67 -2.69
C GLY A 61 -16.40 -7.25 -3.43
N SER A 62 -16.23 -6.77 -4.67
CA SER A 62 -17.30 -6.25 -5.54
C SER A 62 -18.00 -4.99 -5.03
N ALA A 63 -17.45 -4.29 -4.04
CA ALA A 63 -18.03 -3.04 -3.53
C ALA A 63 -17.91 -1.89 -4.53
N THR A 64 -16.81 -1.88 -5.29
CA THR A 64 -16.65 -0.96 -6.42
C THR A 64 -15.85 -1.64 -7.52
N PRO A 65 -16.38 -1.68 -8.75
CA PRO A 65 -15.59 -2.12 -9.90
C PRO A 65 -14.53 -1.09 -10.26
N GLY A 66 -14.73 0.18 -9.89
CA GLY A 66 -14.06 1.32 -10.49
C GLY A 66 -14.37 1.35 -11.99
N SER A 67 -15.09 2.35 -12.45
CA SER A 67 -15.55 2.45 -13.83
C SER A 67 -14.49 3.04 -14.77
N GLY A 68 -13.48 3.72 -14.21
CA GLY A 68 -12.54 4.54 -15.00
C GLY A 68 -13.11 5.92 -15.33
N ASN A 69 -14.39 6.15 -15.01
CA ASN A 69 -15.05 7.42 -15.16
C ASN A 69 -14.51 8.43 -14.14
N ARG A 70 -13.95 9.54 -14.61
CA ARG A 70 -13.39 10.59 -13.78
C ARG A 70 -14.44 11.27 -12.90
N ASP A 71 -15.67 11.38 -13.39
CA ASP A 71 -16.77 12.01 -12.65
C ASP A 71 -17.19 11.19 -11.42
N GLU A 72 -16.94 9.88 -11.45
CA GLU A 72 -17.25 8.94 -10.36
C GLU A 72 -16.09 8.78 -9.37
N ALA A 73 -14.93 9.40 -9.62
CA ALA A 73 -13.72 9.17 -8.82
C ALA A 73 -13.93 9.43 -7.32
N LEU A 74 -14.66 10.50 -6.96
CA LEU A 74 -14.97 10.82 -5.56
C LEU A 74 -15.89 9.78 -4.93
N ALA A 75 -16.90 9.31 -5.66
CA ALA A 75 -17.81 8.27 -5.17
C ALA A 75 -17.08 6.94 -4.97
N VAL A 76 -16.24 6.53 -5.93
CA VAL A 76 -15.40 5.34 -5.84
C VAL A 76 -14.44 5.43 -4.65
N TYR A 77 -13.80 6.58 -4.44
CA TYR A 77 -12.92 6.80 -3.30
C TYR A 77 -13.66 6.62 -1.96
N ASN A 78 -14.83 7.23 -1.81
CA ASN A 78 -15.62 7.13 -0.58
C ASN A 78 -16.08 5.69 -0.30
N LEU A 79 -16.49 4.94 -1.33
CA LEU A 79 -16.85 3.53 -1.21
C LEU A 79 -15.64 2.66 -0.82
N TRP A 80 -14.48 2.92 -1.42
CA TRP A 80 -13.24 2.22 -1.11
C TRP A 80 -12.80 2.47 0.33
N ASP A 81 -12.82 3.73 0.77
CA ASP A 81 -12.47 4.11 2.15
C ASP A 81 -13.45 3.53 3.17
N GLY A 82 -14.76 3.61 2.91
CA GLY A 82 -15.78 2.96 3.73
C GLY A 82 -15.52 1.47 3.88
N ARG A 83 -15.26 0.76 2.76
CA ARG A 83 -14.95 -0.67 2.79
C ARG A 83 -13.72 -1.00 3.63
N MET A 84 -12.65 -0.20 3.52
CA MET A 84 -11.45 -0.38 4.34
C MET A 84 -11.76 -0.21 5.85
N ARG A 85 -12.56 0.80 6.22
CA ARG A 85 -12.95 1.05 7.61
C ARG A 85 -13.81 -0.08 8.18
N ASP A 86 -14.77 -0.57 7.41
CA ASP A 86 -15.63 -1.69 7.80
C ASP A 86 -14.81 -2.97 8.01
N ASN A 87 -13.96 -3.31 7.04
CA ASN A 87 -13.04 -4.44 7.14
C ASN A 87 -12.12 -4.32 8.35
N ARG A 88 -11.67 -3.11 8.68
CA ARG A 88 -10.84 -2.90 9.88
C ARG A 88 -11.61 -3.13 11.18
N THR A 89 -12.86 -2.69 11.24
CA THR A 89 -13.73 -2.95 12.40
C THR A 89 -13.92 -4.44 12.60
N ILE A 90 -14.24 -5.17 11.51
CA ILE A 90 -14.38 -6.62 11.50
C ILE A 90 -13.07 -7.31 11.92
N GLN A 91 -11.93 -6.88 11.36
CA GLN A 91 -10.61 -7.43 11.70
C GLN A 91 -10.28 -7.28 13.19
N LYS A 92 -10.62 -6.13 13.80
CA LYS A 92 -10.41 -5.89 15.23
C LYS A 92 -11.35 -6.73 16.10
N ALA A 93 -12.60 -6.88 15.68
CA ALA A 93 -13.59 -7.66 16.41
C ALA A 93 -13.33 -9.17 16.34
N GLY A 94 -12.81 -9.66 15.20
CA GLY A 94 -12.53 -11.09 14.97
C GLY A 94 -13.79 -11.96 14.83
N THR A 95 -14.97 -11.35 14.68
CA THR A 95 -16.28 -12.02 14.68
C THR A 95 -16.64 -12.60 13.32
N ASP A 96 -16.43 -11.83 12.25
CA ASP A 96 -16.94 -12.12 10.91
C ASP A 96 -15.82 -12.15 9.86
N PRO A 97 -16.03 -12.80 8.70
CA PRO A 97 -15.13 -12.68 7.56
C PRO A 97 -15.21 -11.27 6.97
N MET A 98 -14.06 -10.69 6.62
CA MET A 98 -14.01 -9.42 5.89
C MET A 98 -14.57 -9.57 4.48
N GLN A 99 -15.08 -8.48 3.92
CA GLN A 99 -15.53 -8.42 2.53
C GLN A 99 -14.42 -7.85 1.66
N GLY A 100 -13.91 -8.64 0.72
CA GLY A 100 -12.69 -8.29 -0.01
C GLY A 100 -11.45 -8.30 0.88
N PHE A 101 -10.39 -7.63 0.42
CA PHE A 101 -9.04 -7.75 0.99
C PHE A 101 -8.43 -6.43 1.42
N ILE A 102 -9.09 -5.31 1.12
CA ILE A 102 -8.56 -3.97 1.41
C ILE A 102 -8.71 -3.61 2.88
N LEU A 103 -7.65 -3.00 3.41
CA LEU A 103 -7.54 -2.50 4.77
C LEU A 103 -6.82 -1.15 4.74
N PRO A 104 -7.07 -0.26 5.72
CA PRO A 104 -6.33 0.99 5.83
C PRO A 104 -4.85 0.68 6.04
N PHE A 105 -3.99 1.40 5.32
CA PHE A 105 -2.56 1.33 5.56
C PHE A 105 -2.24 1.67 7.02
N MET A 106 -1.38 0.88 7.63
CA MET A 106 -0.91 1.09 8.99
C MET A 106 0.59 1.12 9.02
N ASP A 107 1.16 2.26 9.39
CA ASP A 107 2.55 2.32 9.77
C ASP A 107 2.70 2.04 11.27
N ARG A 108 3.18 0.85 11.62
CA ARG A 108 3.51 0.51 13.02
C ARG A 108 4.82 1.16 13.49
N ARG A 109 5.67 1.64 12.57
CA ARG A 109 6.94 2.30 12.90
C ARG A 109 6.72 3.70 13.44
N ALA A 110 5.69 4.40 12.97
CA ALA A 110 5.31 5.72 13.49
C ALA A 110 4.93 5.72 14.99
N ASN A 111 4.52 4.58 15.54
CA ASN A 111 4.23 4.41 16.97
C ASN A 111 5.44 3.92 17.79
N THR A 112 6.59 3.68 17.14
CA THR A 112 7.82 3.28 17.83
C THR A 112 8.61 4.54 18.17
N ILE A 113 8.45 5.06 19.39
CA ILE A 113 9.35 6.09 19.91
C ILE A 113 10.72 5.43 20.08
N LEU A 114 11.68 5.77 19.21
CA LEU A 114 13.09 5.46 19.43
C LEU A 114 13.55 6.22 20.69
N HIS A 115 13.64 5.54 21.83
CA HIS A 115 14.46 6.01 22.96
C HIS A 115 15.93 5.87 22.55
N ALA A 116 16.42 6.84 21.78
CA ALA A 116 17.86 7.03 21.66
C ALA A 116 18.34 7.65 22.98
N GLN A 117 18.76 6.82 23.94
CA GLN A 117 19.52 7.28 25.08
C GLN A 117 20.94 7.59 24.59
N LEU A 118 21.28 8.87 24.50
CA LEU A 118 22.66 9.29 24.40
C LEU A 118 23.29 9.10 25.78
N ASP A 119 24.16 8.10 25.93
CA ASP A 119 25.04 8.02 27.09
C ASP A 119 26.03 9.19 27.02
N LEU A 120 25.67 10.29 27.67
CA LEU A 120 26.59 11.41 27.89
C LEU A 120 27.66 10.94 28.88
N PRO A 121 28.96 10.91 28.49
CA PRO A 121 30.00 10.59 29.45
C PRO A 121 29.99 11.62 30.60
N PRO A 122 30.27 11.20 31.84
CA PRO A 122 30.24 12.10 33.00
C PRO A 122 31.23 13.25 32.84
N SER A 123 30.77 14.46 33.13
CA SER A 123 31.48 15.73 32.91
C SER A 123 32.68 15.99 33.84
N SER A 124 33.19 14.99 34.55
CA SER A 124 34.20 15.19 35.60
C SER A 124 35.66 15.00 35.18
N ASP A 125 35.96 14.59 33.95
CA ASP A 125 37.35 14.40 33.49
C ASP A 125 37.85 15.59 32.65
N ILE A 126 37.85 16.78 33.24
CA ILE A 126 38.74 17.86 32.80
C ILE A 126 39.99 17.79 33.70
N PRO A 127 41.15 17.31 33.22
CA PRO A 127 42.38 17.44 33.97
C PRO A 127 42.71 18.93 34.10
N ARG A 128 42.55 19.49 35.30
CA ARG A 128 43.21 20.74 35.64
C ARG A 128 44.68 20.42 35.90
N THR A 129 45.54 20.71 34.94
CA THR A 129 46.97 20.88 35.23
C THR A 129 47.53 22.08 34.46
N VAL A 130 48.01 23.00 35.31
CA VAL A 130 48.87 24.19 35.18
C VAL A 130 49.59 24.38 33.85
#